data_AF-A0A2S7NYV5-F1
#
_entry.id   AF-A0A2S7NYV5-F1
#
_cell.length_a   1.000
_cell.length_b   1.000
_cell.length_c   1.000
_cell.angle_alpha   90.00
_cell.angle_beta   90.00
_cell.angle_gamma   90.00
#
_symmetry.space_group_name_H-M   'P 1'
#
loop_
_entity.id
_entity.type
_entity.pdbx_description
1 polymer ?
#
loop_
_entity_poly.entity_id
_entity_poly.type
_entity_poly.pdbx_seq_one_letter_code
_entity_poly.pdbx_strand_id
1 'polypeptide(L)'
;MAPIGRKLVFSLALLGMALGVLFVMMVLWWEDVFPTAFVALGSVFYVIGGGNAVSMGILLSIVSNVIPDDQRAVAFMRLQVSGLVGSLISPALSSAMMAITGPWPVMPVAVACLVVGAMAFLFVPETIQHKDEDGEETGLDSPHIGFKDHTLRTLSQLKESLSIGSSPPLFLLILTCLATTPFATGVLQFLVQFVSKRYSVPIKNTGYIQMTYGLLQIIQALIILPWISNLLLKPTIAPTSTPTIIHIPNEPKRDLLLAKYSFYSILIGFLILGFAPSIAVFMLGLTILAIGSCYNSLVRSLMSLYVDEKYLSRLFSLVGMVEIIGSLFGAPMMAGLFTLGMRLGGGWIGLPYYGLAGLCGVCIGILWFVRLPERGESEEER
;
A
#
# COMPACT_ATOMS: atom_id res chain seq x y z
N MET A 1 -5.89 -29.15 18.62
CA MET A 1 -4.81 -28.61 17.76
C MET A 1 -4.38 -27.32 18.46
N ALA A 2 -3.15 -27.23 18.96
CA ALA A 2 -2.75 -26.08 19.77
C ALA A 2 -2.94 -24.77 18.97
N PRO A 3 -3.46 -23.68 19.57
CA PRO A 3 -3.63 -22.42 18.86
C PRO A 3 -2.26 -22.01 18.32
N ILE A 4 -2.16 -21.82 17.00
CA ILE A 4 -0.90 -21.50 16.35
C ILE A 4 -0.49 -20.11 16.86
N GLY A 5 0.57 -20.06 17.67
CA GLY A 5 1.06 -18.82 18.26
C GLY A 5 1.40 -17.79 17.18
N ARG A 6 0.93 -16.55 17.34
CA ARG A 6 1.12 -15.45 16.38
C ARG A 6 2.60 -15.23 16.01
N LYS A 7 3.48 -15.50 16.97
CA LYS A 7 4.94 -15.52 16.84
C LYS A 7 5.46 -16.52 15.81
N LEU A 8 4.95 -17.75 15.87
CA LEU A 8 5.32 -18.81 14.93
C LEU A 8 4.80 -18.48 13.54
N VAL A 9 3.57 -17.98 13.42
CA VAL A 9 3.02 -17.55 12.12
C VAL A 9 3.86 -16.45 11.49
N PHE A 10 4.26 -15.43 12.26
CA PHE A 10 5.10 -14.34 11.75
C PHE A 10 6.51 -14.82 11.34
N SER A 11 7.13 -15.67 12.15
CA SER A 11 8.44 -16.25 11.83
C SER A 11 8.37 -17.14 10.58
N LEU A 12 7.30 -17.93 10.44
CA LEU A 12 7.04 -18.78 9.28
C LEU A 12 6.75 -17.94 8.02
N ALA A 13 6.09 -16.79 8.16
CA ALA A 13 5.90 -15.82 7.08
C ALA A 13 7.24 -15.29 6.55
N LEU A 14 8.13 -14.84 7.44
CA LEU A 14 9.47 -14.37 7.08
C LEU A 14 10.33 -15.48 6.47
N LEU A 15 10.25 -16.70 7.02
CA LEU A 15 10.96 -17.86 6.50
C LEU A 15 10.46 -18.27 5.11
N GLY A 16 9.15 -18.25 4.86
CA GLY A 16 8.58 -18.46 3.53
C GLY A 16 9.06 -17.41 2.52
N MET A 17 9.17 -16.14 2.93
CA MET A 17 9.74 -15.09 2.08
C MET A 17 11.23 -15.32 1.79
N ALA A 18 12.01 -15.74 2.79
CA ALA A 18 13.42 -16.07 2.64
C ALA A 18 13.64 -17.25 1.68
N LEU A 19 12.85 -18.32 1.82
CA LEU A 19 12.86 -19.48 0.91
C LEU A 19 12.48 -19.07 -0.52
N GLY A 20 11.51 -18.19 -0.69
CA GLY A 20 11.15 -17.64 -1.99
C GLY A 20 12.33 -16.94 -2.67
N VAL A 21 13.05 -16.07 -1.94
CA VAL A 21 14.25 -15.39 -2.47
C VAL A 21 15.35 -16.40 -2.80
N LEU A 22 15.62 -17.37 -1.92
CA LEU A 22 16.61 -18.43 -2.18
C LEU A 22 16.27 -19.25 -3.42
N PHE A 23 14.99 -19.56 -3.65
CA PHE A 23 14.54 -20.26 -4.85
C PHE A 23 14.77 -19.40 -6.11
N VAL A 24 14.48 -18.10 -6.06
CA VAL A 24 14.80 -17.20 -7.18
C VAL A 24 16.31 -17.19 -7.44
N MET A 25 17.14 -17.11 -6.39
CA MET A 25 18.60 -17.20 -6.55
C MET A 25 19.04 -18.52 -7.17
N MET A 26 18.44 -19.64 -6.76
CA MET A 26 18.71 -20.96 -7.30
C MET A 26 18.42 -21.02 -8.80
N VAL A 27 17.23 -20.57 -9.23
CA VAL A 27 16.84 -20.58 -10.64
C VAL A 27 17.75 -19.69 -11.48
N LEU A 28 18.12 -18.51 -10.97
CA LEU A 28 19.01 -17.58 -11.69
C LEU A 28 20.46 -18.07 -11.74
N TRP A 29 20.92 -18.86 -10.77
CA TRP A 29 22.27 -19.41 -10.77
C TRP A 29 22.43 -20.54 -11.81
N TRP A 30 21.37 -21.30 -12.03
CA TRP A 30 21.31 -22.37 -13.03
C TRP A 30 20.44 -21.97 -14.22
N GLU A 31 20.68 -20.79 -14.79
CA GLU A 31 19.95 -20.28 -15.95
C GLU A 31 20.08 -21.18 -17.19
N ASP A 32 21.18 -21.92 -17.30
CA ASP A 32 21.40 -22.91 -18.37
C ASP A 32 20.50 -24.15 -18.25
N VAL A 33 20.01 -24.46 -17.06
CA VAL A 33 19.20 -25.67 -16.77
C VAL A 33 17.72 -25.34 -16.62
N PHE A 34 17.40 -24.21 -15.97
CA PHE A 34 16.04 -23.80 -15.70
C PHE A 34 15.66 -22.56 -16.51
N PRO A 35 14.58 -22.62 -17.32
CA PRO A 35 14.03 -21.42 -17.95
C PRO A 35 13.69 -20.35 -16.90
N THR A 36 13.97 -19.08 -17.19
CA THR A 36 13.71 -17.95 -16.27
C THR A 36 12.24 -17.83 -15.84
N ALA A 37 11.30 -18.41 -16.59
CA ALA A 37 9.90 -18.53 -16.21
C ALA A 37 9.67 -19.30 -14.89
N PHE A 38 10.60 -20.19 -14.51
CA PHE A 38 10.52 -20.95 -13.25
C PHE A 38 10.58 -20.05 -12.02
N VAL A 39 11.12 -18.83 -12.12
CA VAL A 39 11.09 -17.83 -11.04
C VAL A 39 9.67 -17.60 -10.50
N ALA A 40 8.64 -17.74 -11.34
CA ALA A 40 7.24 -17.61 -10.92
C ALA A 40 6.82 -18.64 -9.85
N LEU A 41 7.42 -19.85 -9.88
CA LEU A 41 7.17 -20.90 -8.89
C LEU A 41 7.69 -20.55 -7.49
N GLY A 42 8.57 -19.54 -7.37
CA GLY A 42 9.02 -19.03 -6.06
C GLY A 42 7.86 -18.56 -5.18
N SER A 43 6.73 -18.19 -5.79
CA SER A 43 5.53 -17.77 -5.07
C SER A 43 4.89 -18.90 -4.25
N VAL A 44 5.18 -20.17 -4.58
CA VAL A 44 4.69 -21.34 -3.82
C VAL A 44 5.20 -21.33 -2.38
N PHE A 45 6.40 -20.80 -2.14
CA PHE A 45 6.94 -20.68 -0.79
C PHE A 45 6.17 -19.66 0.07
N TYR A 46 5.42 -18.73 -0.53
CA TYR A 46 4.51 -17.87 0.20
C TYR A 46 3.29 -18.63 0.75
N VAL A 47 2.97 -19.85 0.28
CA VAL A 47 1.90 -20.68 0.86
C VAL A 47 2.24 -21.10 2.29
N ILE A 48 3.54 -21.26 2.61
CA ILE A 48 4.01 -21.72 3.92
C ILE A 48 3.70 -20.70 5.02
N GLY A 49 3.70 -19.40 4.71
CA GLY A 49 3.53 -18.36 5.72
C GLY A 49 2.75 -17.11 5.30
N GLY A 50 2.11 -17.11 4.13
CA GLY A 50 1.24 -16.04 3.62
C GLY A 50 1.94 -14.74 3.21
N GLY A 51 3.27 -14.67 3.33
CA GLY A 51 4.10 -13.56 2.82
C GLY A 51 3.91 -12.23 3.56
N ASN A 52 4.05 -11.13 2.81
CA ASN A 52 4.03 -9.77 3.36
C ASN A 52 2.68 -9.40 3.99
N ALA A 53 1.57 -9.85 3.40
CA ALA A 53 0.22 -9.52 3.89
C ALA A 53 -0.05 -10.10 5.28
N VAL A 54 0.29 -11.39 5.50
CA VAL A 54 0.14 -12.04 6.81
C VAL A 54 1.08 -11.43 7.85
N SER A 55 2.32 -11.14 7.45
CA SER A 55 3.30 -10.46 8.32
C SER A 55 2.77 -9.13 8.85
N MET A 56 2.23 -8.28 7.97
CA MET A 56 1.67 -6.98 8.36
C MET A 56 0.41 -7.12 9.21
N GLY A 57 -0.49 -8.06 8.89
CA GLY A 57 -1.70 -8.31 9.69
C GLY A 57 -1.37 -8.72 11.13
N ILE A 58 -0.36 -9.58 11.32
CA ILE A 58 0.07 -10.02 12.65
C ILE A 58 0.71 -8.87 13.43
N LEU A 59 1.57 -8.05 12.80
CA LEU A 59 2.16 -6.88 13.45
C LEU A 59 1.09 -5.90 13.93
N LEU A 60 0.12 -5.58 13.08
CA LEU A 60 -0.99 -4.69 13.44
C LEU A 60 -1.84 -5.27 14.57
N SER A 61 -2.10 -6.58 14.53
CA SER A 61 -2.83 -7.28 15.59
C SER A 61 -2.08 -7.26 16.92
N ILE A 62 -0.77 -7.50 16.92
CA ILE A 62 0.06 -7.48 18.14
C ILE A 62 0.06 -6.08 18.76
N VAL A 63 0.27 -5.04 17.94
CA VAL A 63 0.22 -3.64 18.41
C VAL A 63 -1.14 -3.31 19.00
N SER A 64 -2.23 -3.73 18.35
CA SER A 64 -3.59 -3.48 18.84
C SER A 64 -3.90 -4.16 20.18
N ASN A 65 -3.36 -5.36 20.41
CA ASN A 65 -3.69 -6.16 21.60
C ASN A 65 -2.80 -5.84 22.82
N VAL A 66 -1.56 -5.39 22.59
CA VAL A 66 -0.61 -5.10 23.68
C VAL A 66 -0.78 -3.67 24.20
N ILE A 67 -1.13 -2.75 23.31
CA ILE A 67 -1.05 -1.33 23.61
C ILE A 67 -2.45 -0.81 23.96
N PRO A 68 -2.58 -0.15 25.14
CA PRO A 68 -3.83 0.44 25.59
C PRO A 68 -4.30 1.53 24.61
N ASP A 69 -5.62 1.80 24.63
CA ASP A 69 -6.29 2.63 23.62
C ASP A 69 -5.72 4.06 23.54
N ASP A 70 -5.23 4.60 24.65
CA ASP A 70 -4.62 5.93 24.78
C ASP A 70 -3.32 6.10 23.98
N GLN A 71 -2.54 5.02 23.82
CA GLN A 71 -1.23 5.03 23.16
C GLN A 71 -1.21 4.29 21.83
N ARG A 72 -2.29 3.59 21.48
CA ARG A 72 -2.37 2.74 20.27
C ARG A 72 -2.13 3.53 18.99
N ALA A 73 -2.66 4.76 18.88
CA ALA A 73 -2.44 5.61 17.72
C ALA A 73 -0.96 5.98 17.53
N VAL A 74 -0.25 6.29 18.63
CA VAL A 74 1.19 6.59 18.60
C VAL A 74 2.00 5.37 18.20
N ALA A 75 1.61 4.18 18.67
CA ALA A 75 2.28 2.94 18.30
C ALA A 75 2.08 2.56 16.83
N PHE A 76 0.86 2.68 16.29
CA PHE A 76 0.63 2.49 14.86
C PHE A 76 1.41 3.50 14.02
N MET A 77 1.46 4.76 14.45
CA MET A 77 2.29 5.78 13.79
C MET A 77 3.77 5.38 13.77
N ARG A 78 4.32 4.91 14.90
CA ARG A 78 5.72 4.43 14.96
C ARG A 78 5.96 3.24 14.04
N LEU A 79 5.01 2.30 13.96
CA LEU A 79 5.08 1.16 13.05
C LEU A 79 5.15 1.63 11.58
N GLN A 80 4.27 2.56 11.20
CA GLN A 80 4.27 3.14 9.85
C GLN A 80 5.56 3.90 9.52
N VAL A 81 6.07 4.70 10.46
CA VAL A 81 7.35 5.41 10.32
C VAL A 81 8.50 4.42 10.13
N SER A 82 8.52 3.31 10.86
CA SER A 82 9.55 2.27 10.68
C SER A 82 9.52 1.66 9.27
N GLY A 83 8.32 1.43 8.72
CA GLY A 83 8.14 0.97 7.35
C GLY A 83 8.65 1.97 6.31
N LEU A 84 8.37 3.27 6.51
CA LEU A 84 8.87 4.35 5.64
C LEU A 84 10.39 4.42 5.65
N VAL A 85 11.02 4.34 6.83
CA VAL A 85 12.49 4.30 6.95
C VAL A 85 13.07 3.08 6.23
N GLY A 86 12.43 1.92 6.35
CA GLY A 86 12.82 0.71 5.61
C GLY A 86 12.74 0.91 4.10
N SER A 87 11.67 1.52 3.60
CA SER A 87 11.49 1.82 2.16
C SER A 87 12.48 2.86 1.63
N LEU A 88 12.98 3.76 2.50
CA LEU A 88 13.99 4.76 2.16
C LEU A 88 15.40 4.14 2.09
N ILE A 89 15.79 3.38 3.12
CA ILE A 89 17.16 2.89 3.29
C ILE A 89 17.43 1.66 2.43
N SER A 90 16.45 0.74 2.28
CA SER A 90 16.68 -0.54 1.60
C SER A 90 17.13 -0.40 0.13
N PRO A 91 16.56 0.49 -0.72
CA PRO A 91 17.01 0.62 -2.11
C PRO A 91 18.39 1.28 -2.21
N ALA A 92 18.71 2.22 -1.31
CA ALA A 92 20.00 2.89 -1.24
C ALA A 92 21.11 1.93 -0.81
N LEU A 93 20.85 1.13 0.23
CA LEU A 93 21.78 0.10 0.69
C LEU A 93 22.00 -0.96 -0.39
N SER A 94 20.91 -1.45 -1.01
CA SER A 94 20.99 -2.37 -2.15
C SER A 94 21.84 -1.79 -3.28
N SER A 95 21.64 -0.52 -3.62
CA SER A 95 22.40 0.18 -4.68
C SER A 95 23.89 0.29 -4.36
N ALA A 96 24.23 0.70 -3.13
CA ALA A 96 25.61 0.80 -2.67
C ALA A 96 26.32 -0.55 -2.68
N MET A 97 25.66 -1.61 -2.19
CA MET A 97 26.22 -2.96 -2.21
C MET A 97 26.39 -3.51 -3.63
N MET A 98 25.40 -3.30 -4.51
CA MET A 98 25.49 -3.66 -5.92
C MET A 98 26.65 -2.95 -6.63
N ALA A 99 26.98 -1.71 -6.23
CA ALA A 99 28.06 -0.94 -6.83
C ALA A 99 29.46 -1.48 -6.48
N ILE A 100 29.65 -2.03 -5.27
CA ILE A 100 30.95 -2.52 -4.77
C ILE A 100 31.15 -4.02 -5.10
N THR A 101 30.10 -4.82 -4.89
CA THR A 101 30.21 -6.30 -4.85
C THR A 101 29.45 -7.01 -5.97
N GLY A 102 28.71 -6.26 -6.81
CA GLY A 102 27.83 -6.81 -7.84
C GLY A 102 26.46 -7.26 -7.31
N PRO A 103 25.57 -7.80 -8.17
CA PRO A 103 24.20 -8.16 -7.79
C PRO A 103 24.09 -9.37 -6.85
N TRP A 104 25.01 -10.33 -6.98
CA TRP A 104 24.93 -11.63 -6.32
C TRP A 104 25.01 -11.57 -4.79
N PRO A 105 25.91 -10.77 -4.17
CA PRO A 105 26.02 -10.70 -2.72
C PRO A 105 24.87 -9.96 -2.02
N VAL A 106 24.08 -9.18 -2.76
CA VAL A 106 22.95 -8.41 -2.19
C VAL A 106 21.78 -9.32 -1.82
N MET A 107 21.52 -10.34 -2.63
CA MET A 107 20.44 -11.30 -2.40
C MET A 107 20.59 -12.14 -1.12
N PRO A 108 21.74 -12.78 -0.82
CA PRO A 108 21.92 -13.52 0.43
C PRO A 108 21.93 -12.60 1.66
N VAL A 109 22.34 -11.34 1.51
CA VAL A 109 22.23 -10.35 2.60
C VAL A 109 20.76 -10.03 2.90
N ALA A 110 19.92 -9.89 1.86
CA ALA A 110 18.48 -9.73 2.06
C ALA A 110 17.86 -10.96 2.76
N VAL A 111 18.26 -12.18 2.37
CA VAL A 111 17.85 -13.43 3.04
C VAL A 111 18.32 -13.43 4.50
N ALA A 112 19.57 -13.07 4.78
CA ALA A 112 20.10 -13.00 6.14
C ALA A 112 19.31 -12.00 6.99
N CYS A 113 18.97 -10.82 6.46
CA CYS A 113 18.12 -9.86 7.16
C CYS A 113 16.72 -10.42 7.48
N LEU A 114 16.10 -11.15 6.55
CA LEU A 114 14.80 -11.80 6.78
C LEU A 114 14.88 -12.88 7.88
N VAL A 115 15.92 -13.73 7.83
CA VAL A 115 16.13 -14.81 8.81
C VAL A 115 16.47 -14.23 10.18
N VAL A 116 17.31 -13.20 10.27
CA VAL A 116 17.60 -12.49 11.52
C VAL A 116 16.34 -11.83 12.08
N GLY A 117 15.52 -11.22 11.23
CA GLY A 117 14.21 -10.68 11.65
C GLY A 117 13.28 -11.77 12.19
N ALA A 118 13.24 -12.93 11.54
CA ALA A 118 12.44 -14.07 11.97
C ALA A 118 12.92 -14.61 13.32
N MET A 119 14.24 -14.72 13.52
CA MET A 119 14.85 -15.14 14.78
C MET A 119 14.64 -14.11 15.88
N ALA A 120 14.81 -12.82 15.62
CA ALA A 120 14.57 -11.76 16.59
C ALA A 120 13.12 -11.78 17.10
N PHE A 121 12.16 -12.03 16.21
CA PHE A 121 10.76 -12.18 16.59
C PHE A 121 10.49 -13.43 17.45
N LEU A 122 11.31 -14.48 17.30
CA LEU A 122 11.27 -15.64 18.18
C LEU A 122 11.73 -15.34 19.62
N PHE A 123 12.32 -14.18 19.90
CA PHE A 123 12.64 -13.75 21.26
C PHE A 123 11.59 -12.82 21.87
N VAL A 124 10.64 -12.33 21.06
CA VAL A 124 9.52 -11.53 21.58
C VAL A 124 8.64 -12.46 22.43
N PRO A 125 8.37 -12.11 23.70
CA PRO A 125 7.48 -12.89 24.56
C PRO A 125 6.07 -12.90 23.96
N GLU A 126 5.38 -14.03 24.09
CA GLU A 126 4.06 -14.19 23.50
C GLU A 126 3.08 -13.24 24.19
N THR A 127 2.57 -12.27 23.45
CA THR A 127 1.72 -11.20 23.98
C THR A 127 0.29 -11.68 24.09
N ILE A 128 0.07 -12.59 25.04
CA ILE A 128 -1.25 -13.06 25.42
C ILE A 128 -1.66 -12.27 26.66
N GLN A 129 -2.49 -11.23 26.49
CA GLN A 129 -3.45 -10.92 27.53
C GLN A 129 -4.64 -11.85 27.28
N HIS A 130 -4.81 -12.88 28.10
CA HIS A 130 -6.11 -13.52 28.26
C HIS A 130 -7.02 -12.44 28.82
N LYS A 131 -7.83 -11.84 27.95
CA LYS A 131 -9.04 -11.17 28.40
C LYS A 131 -10.10 -12.27 28.43
N ASP A 132 -10.13 -12.99 29.55
CA ASP A 132 -11.26 -13.84 29.92
C ASP A 132 -12.44 -12.91 30.20
N GLU A 133 -13.14 -12.46 29.16
CA GLU A 133 -14.47 -11.84 29.29
C GLU A 133 -15.32 -12.24 28.07
N ASP A 134 -16.40 -12.96 28.35
CA ASP A 134 -17.50 -13.25 27.44
C ASP A 134 -17.89 -12.00 26.61
N GLY A 135 -17.70 -12.05 25.29
CA GLY A 135 -18.12 -10.97 24.40
C GLY A 135 -17.47 -11.00 23.03
N GLU A 136 -18.17 -11.62 22.07
CA GLU A 136 -17.88 -11.60 20.63
C GLU A 136 -16.52 -12.21 20.21
N GLU A 137 -16.31 -13.47 20.58
CA GLU A 137 -15.59 -14.37 19.67
C GLU A 137 -16.35 -14.41 18.34
N THR A 138 -15.75 -13.83 17.30
CA THR A 138 -16.10 -14.15 15.92
C THR A 138 -15.71 -15.61 15.71
N GLY A 139 -16.64 -16.51 16.06
CA GLY A 139 -16.47 -17.95 16.12
C GLY A 139 -15.89 -18.52 14.83
N LEU A 140 -14.59 -18.77 14.87
CA LEU A 140 -13.88 -19.71 14.02
C LEU A 140 -13.26 -20.76 14.94
N ASP A 141 -14.11 -21.59 15.54
CA ASP A 141 -13.68 -22.93 15.95
C ASP A 141 -14.86 -23.91 16.02
N SER A 142 -15.02 -24.68 14.96
CA SER A 142 -15.11 -26.14 15.07
C SER A 142 -14.92 -26.83 13.71
N PRO A 143 -14.39 -28.06 13.74
CA PRO A 143 -13.61 -28.64 12.65
C PRO A 143 -14.49 -29.28 11.56
N HIS A 144 -13.93 -29.40 10.35
CA HIS A 144 -14.51 -30.08 9.19
C HIS A 144 -15.65 -29.34 8.47
N ILE A 145 -15.35 -28.19 7.87
CA ILE A 145 -16.24 -27.58 6.88
C ILE A 145 -15.43 -27.27 5.61
N GLY A 146 -15.85 -27.86 4.50
CA GLY A 146 -15.13 -27.84 3.23
C GLY A 146 -14.89 -26.41 2.72
N PHE A 147 -13.78 -26.22 2.01
CA PHE A 147 -13.39 -24.95 1.37
C PHE A 147 -14.53 -24.28 0.56
N LYS A 148 -15.46 -25.09 0.02
CA LYS A 148 -16.67 -24.62 -0.67
C LYS A 148 -17.66 -23.89 0.25
N ASP A 149 -17.86 -24.36 1.47
CA ASP A 149 -18.84 -23.77 2.39
C ASP A 149 -18.28 -22.51 3.06
N HIS A 150 -16.95 -22.47 3.29
CA HIS A 150 -16.28 -21.25 3.74
C HIS A 150 -16.35 -20.18 2.65
N THR A 151 -16.02 -20.51 1.39
CA THR A 151 -16.12 -19.56 0.26
C THR A 151 -17.56 -19.12 -0.01
N LEU A 152 -18.56 -20.02 0.06
CA LEU A 152 -19.98 -19.67 -0.10
C LEU A 152 -20.48 -18.76 1.04
N ARG A 153 -20.05 -18.97 2.28
CA ARG A 153 -20.37 -18.09 3.41
C ARG A 153 -19.65 -16.75 3.32
N THR A 154 -18.39 -16.71 2.88
CA THR A 154 -17.71 -15.44 2.62
C THR A 154 -18.37 -14.69 1.46
N LEU A 155 -18.87 -15.39 0.43
CA LEU A 155 -19.60 -14.79 -0.69
C LEU A 155 -20.99 -14.28 -0.28
N SER A 156 -21.70 -15.00 0.61
CA SER A 156 -22.99 -14.55 1.14
C SER A 156 -22.82 -13.38 2.11
N GLN A 157 -21.76 -13.39 2.93
CA GLN A 157 -21.36 -12.27 3.77
C GLN A 157 -20.87 -11.07 2.95
N LEU A 158 -20.23 -11.28 1.79
CA LEU A 158 -19.91 -10.23 0.82
C LEU A 158 -21.18 -9.67 0.18
N LYS A 159 -22.17 -10.51 -0.12
CA LYS A 159 -23.48 -10.08 -0.64
C LYS A 159 -24.26 -9.26 0.40
N GLU A 160 -24.23 -9.66 1.67
CA GLU A 160 -24.78 -8.88 2.79
C GLU A 160 -23.95 -7.63 3.10
N SER A 161 -22.62 -7.66 2.91
CA SER A 161 -21.76 -6.47 3.08
C SER A 161 -21.92 -5.48 1.94
N LEU A 162 -22.17 -5.95 0.71
CA LEU A 162 -22.64 -5.14 -0.41
C LEU A 162 -24.03 -4.57 -0.13
N SER A 163 -24.88 -5.28 0.62
CA SER A 163 -26.18 -4.78 1.09
C SER A 163 -26.05 -3.70 2.18
N ILE A 164 -25.01 -3.77 3.02
CA ILE A 164 -24.58 -2.70 3.93
C ILE A 164 -23.99 -1.50 3.15
N GLY A 165 -23.53 -1.72 1.91
CA GLY A 165 -23.19 -0.68 0.92
C GLY A 165 -24.39 0.04 0.32
N SER A 166 -25.42 0.34 1.11
CA SER A 166 -26.64 1.03 0.68
C SER A 166 -26.43 2.49 0.23
N SER A 167 -25.19 2.99 0.21
CA SER A 167 -24.85 4.27 -0.40
C SER A 167 -23.97 4.07 -1.66
N PRO A 168 -24.47 4.41 -2.87
CA PRO A 168 -23.69 4.47 -4.10
C PRO A 168 -22.29 5.13 -3.97
N PRO A 169 -22.09 6.22 -3.21
CA PRO A 169 -20.76 6.83 -3.04
C PRO A 169 -19.73 5.95 -2.33
N LEU A 170 -20.13 5.10 -1.38
CA LEU A 170 -19.19 4.21 -0.67
C LEU A 170 -18.65 3.12 -1.60
N PHE A 171 -19.51 2.56 -2.46
CA PHE A 171 -19.07 1.59 -3.48
C PHE A 171 -18.07 2.22 -4.46
N LEU A 172 -18.33 3.47 -4.89
CA LEU A 172 -17.42 4.22 -5.75
C LEU A 172 -16.06 4.47 -5.08
N LEU A 173 -16.04 4.82 -3.79
CA LEU A 173 -14.80 4.98 -3.03
C LEU A 173 -14.00 3.67 -2.93
N ILE A 174 -14.66 2.56 -2.61
CA ILE A 174 -14.02 1.23 -2.58
C ILE A 174 -13.44 0.89 -3.95
N LEU A 175 -14.13 1.21 -5.03
CA LEU A 175 -13.65 0.95 -6.40
C LEU A 175 -12.36 1.73 -6.70
N THR A 176 -12.15 2.92 -6.13
CA THR A 176 -10.87 3.64 -6.29
C THR A 176 -9.69 2.94 -5.60
N CYS A 177 -9.92 2.16 -4.54
CA CYS A 177 -8.87 1.40 -3.87
C CYS A 177 -8.30 0.27 -4.73
N LEU A 178 -9.02 -0.14 -5.78
CA LEU A 178 -8.54 -1.13 -6.75
C LEU A 178 -7.25 -0.66 -7.46
N ALA A 179 -7.06 0.65 -7.61
CA ALA A 179 -5.89 1.23 -8.27
C ALA A 179 -4.66 1.36 -7.35
N THR A 180 -4.84 1.23 -6.03
CA THR A 180 -3.78 1.48 -5.03
C THR A 180 -2.56 0.58 -5.25
N THR A 181 -2.78 -0.72 -5.43
CA THR A 181 -1.71 -1.71 -5.62
C THR A 181 -1.01 -1.58 -6.98
N PRO A 182 -1.70 -1.40 -8.12
CA PRO A 182 -1.08 -1.02 -9.39
C PRO A 182 -0.18 0.24 -9.28
N PHE A 183 -0.64 1.28 -8.60
CA PHE A 183 0.18 2.49 -8.42
C PHE A 183 1.47 2.21 -7.64
N ALA A 184 1.37 1.46 -6.55
CA ALA A 184 2.54 1.09 -5.75
C ALA A 184 3.56 0.27 -6.56
N THR A 185 3.09 -0.74 -7.31
CA THR A 185 3.97 -1.59 -8.14
C THR A 185 4.64 -0.80 -9.27
N GLY A 186 3.92 0.16 -9.89
CA GLY A 186 4.47 1.03 -10.93
C GLY A 186 5.63 1.92 -10.47
N VAL A 187 5.60 2.34 -9.21
CA VAL A 187 6.61 3.25 -8.65
C VAL A 187 7.75 2.49 -7.98
N LEU A 188 7.46 1.42 -7.25
CA LEU A 188 8.47 0.71 -6.46
C LEU A 188 9.19 -0.37 -7.28
N GLN A 189 8.47 -1.12 -8.11
CA GLN A 189 9.06 -2.25 -8.84
C GLN A 189 9.43 -1.88 -10.27
N PHE A 190 8.52 -1.21 -10.97
CA PHE A 190 8.68 -0.95 -12.40
C PHE A 190 9.66 0.20 -12.71
N LEU A 191 9.80 1.17 -11.79
CA LEU A 191 10.73 2.29 -11.90
C LEU A 191 12.16 1.87 -12.22
N VAL A 192 12.66 0.82 -11.56
CA VAL A 192 14.02 0.30 -11.77
C VAL A 192 14.24 -0.08 -13.24
N GLN A 193 13.30 -0.86 -13.78
CA GLN A 193 13.39 -1.37 -15.15
C GLN A 193 13.24 -0.24 -16.17
N PHE A 194 12.30 0.67 -15.93
CA PHE A 194 12.08 1.82 -16.80
C PHE A 194 13.28 2.75 -16.84
N VAL A 195 13.79 3.20 -15.69
CA VAL A 195 14.92 4.13 -15.61
C VAL A 195 16.16 3.53 -16.26
N SER A 196 16.41 2.24 -16.03
CA SER A 196 17.57 1.57 -16.61
C SER A 196 17.49 1.46 -18.13
N LYS A 197 16.31 1.13 -18.68
CA LYS A 197 16.11 1.01 -20.14
C LYS A 197 15.98 2.34 -20.87
N ARG A 198 15.32 3.34 -20.27
CA ARG A 198 15.04 4.64 -20.89
C ARG A 198 16.26 5.56 -20.87
N TYR A 199 16.95 5.63 -19.74
CA TYR A 199 18.05 6.58 -19.51
C TYR A 199 19.43 5.92 -19.51
N SER A 200 19.52 4.62 -19.78
CA SER A 200 20.75 3.83 -19.72
C SER A 200 21.47 3.92 -18.37
N VAL A 201 20.72 4.21 -17.31
CA VAL A 201 21.26 4.28 -15.94
C VAL A 201 21.52 2.85 -15.46
N PRO A 202 22.71 2.54 -14.94
CA PRO A 202 22.98 1.23 -14.36
C PRO A 202 21.98 0.91 -13.24
N ILE A 203 21.46 -0.32 -13.19
CA ILE A 203 20.48 -0.77 -12.17
C ILE A 203 20.98 -0.44 -10.74
N LYS A 204 22.30 -0.59 -10.51
CA LYS A 204 22.96 -0.25 -9.24
C LYS A 204 22.77 1.20 -8.78
N ASN A 205 22.43 2.15 -9.66
CA ASN A 205 22.21 3.56 -9.28
C ASN A 205 20.73 3.90 -9.12
N THR A 206 19.82 3.01 -9.54
CA THR A 206 18.37 3.29 -9.53
C THR A 206 17.77 3.33 -8.14
N GLY A 207 18.38 2.67 -7.15
CA GLY A 207 17.89 2.74 -5.78
C GLY A 207 18.17 4.08 -5.10
N TYR A 208 19.13 4.89 -5.57
CA TYR A 208 19.24 6.29 -5.13
C TYR A 208 18.03 7.14 -5.57
N ILE A 209 17.46 6.84 -6.74
CA ILE A 209 16.23 7.48 -7.22
C ILE A 209 15.03 7.06 -6.36
N GLN A 210 14.92 5.76 -6.04
CA GLN A 210 13.88 5.27 -5.11
C GLN A 210 14.02 5.86 -3.70
N MET A 211 15.25 5.95 -3.19
CA MET A 211 15.53 6.62 -1.91
C MET A 211 15.02 8.06 -1.94
N THR A 212 15.30 8.80 -3.02
CA THR A 212 14.83 10.19 -3.14
C THR A 212 13.30 10.25 -3.11
N TYR A 213 12.62 9.31 -3.78
CA TYR A 213 11.16 9.21 -3.72
C TYR A 213 10.65 8.90 -2.30
N GLY A 214 11.26 7.94 -1.60
CA GLY A 214 10.93 7.62 -0.20
C GLY A 214 11.13 8.82 0.73
N LEU A 215 12.18 9.62 0.51
CA LEU A 215 12.44 10.84 1.27
C LEU A 215 11.35 11.88 1.04
N LEU A 216 10.92 12.05 -0.20
CA LEU A 216 9.82 12.95 -0.57
C LEU A 216 8.49 12.51 0.07
N GLN A 217 8.22 11.20 0.15
CA GLN A 217 7.06 10.67 0.87
C GLN A 217 7.13 10.95 2.37
N ILE A 218 8.30 10.80 2.99
CA ILE A 218 8.50 11.12 4.41
C ILE A 218 8.29 12.62 4.66
N ILE A 219 8.86 13.48 3.82
CA ILE A 219 8.66 14.93 3.87
C ILE A 219 7.18 15.27 3.72
N GLN A 220 6.48 14.63 2.78
CA GLN A 220 5.06 14.84 2.58
C GLN A 220 4.24 14.40 3.80
N ALA A 221 4.54 13.23 4.38
CA ALA A 221 3.85 12.74 5.57
C ALA A 221 4.11 13.60 6.83
N LEU A 222 5.35 14.08 7.04
CA LEU A 222 5.73 14.84 8.25
C LEU A 222 5.50 16.34 8.15
N ILE A 223 5.54 16.93 6.96
CA ILE A 223 5.46 18.39 6.78
C ILE A 223 4.15 18.76 6.12
N ILE A 224 3.84 18.16 4.96
CA ILE A 224 2.67 18.57 4.17
C ILE A 224 1.37 18.19 4.87
N LEU A 225 1.25 16.97 5.41
CA LEU A 225 0.03 16.53 6.10
C LEU A 225 -0.31 17.41 7.33
N PRO A 226 0.61 17.68 8.28
CA PRO A 226 0.31 18.59 9.40
C PRO A 226 0.22 20.05 8.98
N TRP A 227 0.91 20.49 7.92
CA TRP A 227 0.74 21.85 7.40
C TRP A 227 -0.66 22.06 6.82
N ILE A 228 -1.13 21.11 6.01
CA ILE A 228 -2.51 21.06 5.50
C ILE A 228 -3.48 21.01 6.69
N SER A 229 -3.26 20.13 7.65
CA SER A 229 -4.09 20.03 8.86
C SER A 229 -4.16 21.35 9.64
N ASN A 230 -3.02 21.99 9.92
CA ASN A 230 -2.93 23.24 10.68
C ASN A 230 -3.47 24.46 9.92
N LEU A 231 -3.27 24.52 8.60
CA LEU A 231 -3.87 25.58 7.78
C LEU A 231 -5.39 25.47 7.71
N LEU A 232 -5.89 24.23 7.78
CA LEU A 232 -7.31 23.96 7.64
C LEU A 232 -8.06 23.87 8.97
N LEU A 233 -7.36 23.77 10.11
CA LEU A 233 -7.95 23.64 11.45
C LEU A 233 -7.86 24.91 12.31
N LYS A 234 -7.11 25.96 11.93
CA LYS A 234 -7.02 27.19 12.75
C LYS A 234 -8.35 27.96 12.79
N PRO A 235 -9.03 28.06 13.94
CA PRO A 235 -10.13 28.99 14.14
C PRO A 235 -9.55 30.32 14.67
N THR A 236 -9.79 31.42 13.97
CA THR A 236 -9.74 32.80 14.49
C THR A 236 -8.46 33.25 15.22
N ILE A 237 -7.70 34.17 14.61
CA ILE A 237 -7.21 35.42 15.25
C ILE A 237 -6.80 36.40 14.14
N ALA A 238 -7.39 37.60 14.20
CA ALA A 238 -7.05 38.88 13.56
C ALA A 238 -7.52 39.16 12.09
N PRO A 239 -8.23 40.30 11.87
CA PRO A 239 -8.71 40.74 10.58
C PRO A 239 -7.64 41.57 9.89
N THR A 240 -6.74 40.97 9.12
CA THR A 240 -5.91 41.78 8.21
C THR A 240 -5.48 40.98 6.98
N SER A 241 -6.20 41.24 5.89
CA SER A 241 -5.69 41.30 4.52
C SER A 241 -4.78 40.16 4.05
N THR A 242 -5.29 38.93 4.00
CA THR A 242 -4.85 37.94 3.01
C THR A 242 -6.05 37.10 2.54
N PRO A 243 -6.39 37.09 1.24
CA PRO A 243 -7.58 36.42 0.75
C PRO A 243 -7.32 34.90 0.74
N THR A 244 -7.77 34.21 1.77
CA THR A 244 -7.65 32.76 1.88
C THR A 244 -8.89 32.13 1.25
N ILE A 245 -8.72 31.47 0.10
CA ILE A 245 -9.81 31.01 -0.80
C ILE A 245 -10.65 29.84 -0.26
N ILE A 246 -10.25 29.15 0.82
CA ILE A 246 -10.94 27.92 1.25
C ILE A 246 -11.00 27.80 2.78
N HIS A 247 -11.91 28.54 3.40
CA HIS A 247 -12.43 28.21 4.73
C HIS A 247 -13.70 27.37 4.52
N ILE A 248 -13.57 26.04 4.49
CA ILE A 248 -14.71 25.13 4.45
C ILE A 248 -14.90 24.57 5.87
N PRO A 249 -15.95 24.96 6.61
CA PRO A 249 -16.22 24.46 7.96
C PRO A 249 -16.60 22.97 8.03
N ASN A 250 -16.80 22.32 6.88
CA ASN A 250 -17.11 20.90 6.77
C ASN A 250 -15.84 20.08 6.50
N GLU A 251 -15.27 19.45 7.54
CA GLU A 251 -14.16 18.50 7.45
C GLU A 251 -14.32 17.44 6.31
N PRO A 252 -15.52 16.87 6.06
CA PRO A 252 -15.71 15.90 4.98
C PRO A 252 -15.56 16.47 3.57
N LYS A 253 -16.02 17.71 3.34
CA LYS A 253 -15.96 18.38 2.02
C LYS A 253 -14.53 18.72 1.67
N ARG A 254 -13.75 19.08 2.69
CA ARG A 254 -12.33 19.38 2.60
C ARG A 254 -11.52 18.12 2.26
N ASP A 255 -11.77 17.02 2.95
CA ASP A 255 -11.11 15.73 2.68
C ASP A 255 -11.44 15.21 1.27
N LEU A 256 -12.68 15.39 0.79
CA LEU A 256 -13.06 15.06 -0.59
C LEU A 256 -12.34 15.93 -1.62
N LEU A 257 -12.22 17.23 -1.37
CA LEU A 257 -11.52 18.15 -2.26
C LEU A 257 -10.02 17.82 -2.30
N LEU A 258 -9.40 17.57 -1.15
CA LEU A 258 -8.02 17.13 -1.03
C LEU A 258 -7.78 15.79 -1.72
N ALA A 259 -8.71 14.83 -1.59
CA ALA A 259 -8.64 13.56 -2.30
C ALA A 259 -8.65 13.79 -3.83
N LYS A 260 -9.57 14.61 -4.35
CA LYS A 260 -9.62 14.96 -5.78
C LYS A 260 -8.29 15.57 -6.26
N TYR A 261 -7.75 16.57 -5.56
CA TYR A 261 -6.47 17.18 -5.91
C TYR A 261 -5.31 16.19 -5.83
N SER A 262 -5.33 15.25 -4.88
CA SER A 262 -4.31 14.20 -4.77
C SER A 262 -4.31 13.30 -6.00
N PHE A 263 -5.49 12.88 -6.48
CA PHE A 263 -5.59 12.11 -7.72
C PHE A 263 -5.19 12.91 -8.96
N TYR A 264 -5.50 14.21 -9.05
CA TYR A 264 -4.98 15.06 -10.13
C TYR A 264 -3.45 15.16 -10.10
N SER A 265 -2.86 15.30 -8.91
CA SER A 265 -1.40 15.27 -8.74
C SER A 265 -0.81 13.94 -9.21
N ILE A 266 -1.44 12.81 -8.86
CA ILE A 266 -1.00 11.48 -9.30
C ILE A 266 -1.09 11.33 -10.81
N LEU A 267 -2.18 11.79 -11.43
CA LEU A 267 -2.37 11.75 -12.87
C LEU A 267 -1.25 12.52 -13.58
N ILE A 268 -0.98 13.76 -13.15
CA ILE A 268 0.09 14.59 -13.72
C ILE A 268 1.45 13.91 -13.48
N GLY A 269 1.69 13.37 -12.29
CA GLY A 269 2.91 12.64 -11.96
C GLY A 269 3.16 11.48 -12.92
N PHE A 270 2.18 10.59 -13.15
CA PHE A 270 2.33 9.47 -14.08
C PHE A 270 2.49 9.91 -15.54
N LEU A 271 1.79 10.96 -15.98
CA LEU A 271 1.97 11.50 -17.33
C LEU A 271 3.40 12.02 -17.55
N ILE A 272 3.94 12.74 -16.56
CA ILE A 272 5.33 13.21 -16.59
C ILE A 272 6.30 12.03 -16.58
N LEU A 273 6.10 11.02 -15.73
CA LEU A 273 6.96 9.83 -15.68
C LEU A 273 6.98 9.07 -17.01
N GLY A 274 5.84 8.95 -17.69
CA GLY A 274 5.74 8.31 -19.00
C GLY A 274 6.46 9.10 -20.12
N PHE A 275 6.31 10.43 -20.11
CA PHE A 275 6.88 11.30 -21.15
C PHE A 275 8.36 11.66 -20.92
N ALA A 276 8.83 11.64 -19.68
CA ALA A 276 10.09 12.23 -19.24
C ALA A 276 11.27 11.92 -20.21
N PRO A 277 11.83 12.95 -20.87
CA PRO A 277 12.98 12.78 -21.78
C PRO A 277 14.31 12.75 -21.03
N SER A 278 14.36 13.27 -19.80
CA SER A 278 15.56 13.30 -18.96
C SER A 278 15.26 12.83 -17.53
N ILE A 279 16.31 12.42 -16.80
CA ILE A 279 16.21 12.01 -15.40
C ILE A 279 15.67 13.16 -14.53
N ALA A 280 16.02 14.42 -14.83
CA ALA A 280 15.52 15.57 -14.08
C ALA A 280 13.99 15.70 -14.18
N VAL A 281 13.42 15.53 -15.39
CA VAL A 281 11.97 15.55 -15.58
C VAL A 281 11.32 14.35 -14.90
N PHE A 282 11.99 13.20 -14.90
CA PHE A 282 11.52 12.02 -14.17
C PHE A 282 11.46 12.27 -12.65
N MET A 283 12.49 12.92 -12.08
CA MET A 283 12.50 13.33 -10.67
C MET A 283 11.38 14.32 -10.34
N LEU A 284 11.08 15.27 -11.24
CA LEU A 284 9.91 16.15 -11.09
C LEU A 284 8.59 15.37 -11.13
N GLY A 285 8.48 14.33 -11.97
CA GLY A 285 7.32 13.44 -11.96
C GLY A 285 7.17 12.72 -10.60
N LEU A 286 8.27 12.24 -10.02
CA LEU A 286 8.29 11.59 -8.71
C LEU A 286 7.93 12.55 -7.57
N THR A 287 8.36 13.81 -7.60
CA THR A 287 7.99 14.80 -6.58
C THR A 287 6.49 15.11 -6.63
N ILE A 288 5.93 15.32 -7.82
CA ILE A 288 4.50 15.55 -8.01
C ILE A 288 3.69 14.32 -7.57
N LEU A 289 4.19 13.12 -7.85
CA LEU A 289 3.58 11.88 -7.40
C LEU A 289 3.63 11.71 -5.87
N ALA A 290 4.74 12.10 -5.24
CA ALA A 290 4.90 12.07 -3.79
C ALA A 290 3.94 13.03 -3.08
N ILE A 291 3.65 14.19 -3.67
CA ILE A 291 2.63 15.12 -3.14
C ILE A 291 1.25 14.44 -3.11
N GLY A 292 0.90 13.70 -4.16
CA GLY A 292 -0.39 13.02 -4.29
C GLY A 292 -0.55 11.73 -3.48
N SER A 293 0.52 11.18 -2.86
CA SER A 293 0.48 9.86 -2.21
C SER A 293 -0.46 9.78 -0.98
N CYS A 294 -0.93 10.91 -0.46
CA CYS A 294 -1.86 10.99 0.68
C CYS A 294 -3.28 10.50 0.34
N TYR A 295 -3.62 10.33 -0.95
CA TYR A 295 -4.94 9.88 -1.40
C TYR A 295 -5.44 8.63 -0.65
N ASN A 296 -4.54 7.68 -0.36
CA ASN A 296 -4.89 6.40 0.26
C ASN A 296 -5.42 6.57 1.71
N SER A 297 -4.91 7.58 2.43
CA SER A 297 -5.40 7.93 3.77
C SER A 297 -6.70 8.73 3.69
N LEU A 298 -6.78 9.69 2.75
CA LEU A 298 -7.97 10.52 2.55
C LEU A 298 -9.19 9.71 2.11
N VAL A 299 -9.01 8.77 1.18
CA VAL A 299 -10.09 7.88 0.73
C VAL A 299 -10.59 6.99 1.87
N ARG A 300 -9.70 6.49 2.73
CA ARG A 300 -10.09 5.73 3.94
C ARG A 300 -10.82 6.58 4.98
N SER A 301 -10.38 7.81 5.21
CA SER A 301 -11.09 8.80 6.04
C SER A 301 -12.51 9.03 5.51
N LEU A 302 -12.66 9.28 4.21
CA LEU A 302 -13.97 9.48 3.58
C LEU A 302 -14.87 8.25 3.70
N MET A 303 -14.34 7.03 3.55
CA MET A 303 -15.12 5.81 3.70
C MET A 303 -15.62 5.61 5.13
N SER A 304 -14.85 6.01 6.16
CA SER A 304 -15.30 5.93 7.56
C SER A 304 -16.49 6.82 7.89
N LEU A 305 -16.80 7.83 7.06
CA LEU A 305 -17.96 8.70 7.27
C LEU A 305 -19.30 8.07 6.87
N TYR A 306 -19.27 6.97 6.11
CA TYR A 306 -20.47 6.29 5.61
C TYR A 306 -20.85 5.07 6.43
N VAL A 307 -20.02 4.69 7.42
CA VAL A 307 -20.13 3.42 8.13
C VAL A 307 -19.92 3.66 9.62
N ASP A 308 -20.84 3.15 10.45
CA ASP A 308 -20.70 3.21 11.90
C ASP A 308 -19.44 2.48 12.39
N GLU A 309 -18.89 2.90 13.52
CA GLU A 309 -17.67 2.33 14.10
C GLU A 309 -17.73 0.80 14.25
N LYS A 310 -18.93 0.26 14.52
CA LYS A 310 -19.18 -1.19 14.64
C LYS A 310 -18.83 -1.98 13.37
N TYR A 311 -18.92 -1.38 12.19
CA TYR A 311 -18.70 -2.05 10.91
C TYR A 311 -17.41 -1.60 10.19
N LEU A 312 -16.62 -0.73 10.83
CA LEU A 312 -15.38 -0.16 10.27
C LEU A 312 -14.34 -1.25 9.92
N SER A 313 -14.21 -2.26 10.78
CA SER A 313 -13.30 -3.39 10.57
C SER A 313 -13.68 -4.22 9.33
N ARG A 314 -14.99 -4.40 9.10
CA ARG A 314 -15.54 -5.10 7.93
C ARG A 314 -15.29 -4.33 6.64
N LEU A 315 -15.48 -3.01 6.69
CA LEU A 315 -15.20 -2.10 5.58
C LEU A 315 -13.72 -2.18 5.17
N PHE A 316 -12.78 -2.05 6.11
CA PHE A 316 -11.35 -2.11 5.77
C PHE A 316 -10.90 -3.50 5.31
N SER A 317 -11.54 -4.56 5.79
CA SER A 317 -11.33 -5.92 5.28
C SER A 317 -11.74 -6.02 3.80
N LEU A 318 -12.89 -5.43 3.44
CA LEU A 318 -13.37 -5.38 2.06
C LEU A 318 -12.45 -4.54 1.18
N VAL A 319 -11.99 -3.38 1.65
CA VAL A 319 -10.98 -2.57 0.96
C VAL A 319 -9.72 -3.39 0.69
N GLY A 320 -9.22 -4.14 1.69
CA GLY A 320 -8.07 -5.04 1.51
C GLY A 320 -8.30 -6.12 0.47
N MET A 321 -9.50 -6.74 0.44
CA MET A 321 -9.86 -7.71 -0.61
C MET A 321 -9.82 -7.08 -2.02
N VAL A 322 -10.35 -5.86 -2.15
CA VAL A 322 -10.34 -5.13 -3.43
C VAL A 322 -8.92 -4.76 -3.84
N GLU A 323 -8.06 -4.34 -2.91
CA GLU A 323 -6.65 -4.08 -3.18
C GLU A 323 -5.90 -5.35 -3.66
N ILE A 324 -6.23 -6.52 -3.10
CA ILE A 324 -5.69 -7.80 -3.56
C ILE A 324 -6.12 -8.09 -5.00
N ILE A 325 -7.40 -7.88 -5.34
CA ILE A 325 -7.87 -7.98 -6.73
C ILE A 325 -7.11 -7.00 -7.63
N GLY A 326 -6.85 -5.79 -7.12
CA GLY A 326 -5.97 -4.78 -7.70
C GLY A 326 -4.60 -5.32 -8.11
N SER A 327 -3.97 -6.07 -7.20
CA SER A 327 -2.66 -6.65 -7.42
C SER A 327 -2.66 -7.78 -8.46
N LEU A 328 -3.75 -8.56 -8.52
CA LEU A 328 -3.90 -9.69 -9.45
C LEU A 328 -3.88 -9.24 -10.91
N PHE A 329 -4.51 -8.11 -11.25
CA PHE A 329 -4.45 -7.58 -12.61
C PHE A 329 -3.33 -6.56 -12.82
N GLY A 330 -2.90 -5.84 -11.77
CA GLY A 330 -1.91 -4.77 -11.88
C GLY A 330 -0.57 -5.24 -12.43
N ALA A 331 -0.04 -6.36 -11.92
CA ALA A 331 1.21 -6.93 -12.38
C ALA A 331 1.18 -7.38 -13.87
N PRO A 332 0.21 -8.19 -14.33
CA PRO A 332 0.15 -8.57 -15.75
C PRO A 332 -0.18 -7.39 -16.66
N MET A 333 -1.02 -6.44 -16.23
CA MET A 333 -1.27 -5.20 -16.97
C MET A 333 0.02 -4.43 -17.22
N MET A 334 0.84 -4.23 -16.17
CA MET A 334 2.11 -3.53 -16.26
C MET A 334 3.12 -4.29 -17.15
N ALA A 335 3.23 -5.60 -16.99
CA ALA A 335 4.11 -6.44 -17.81
C ALA A 335 3.71 -6.42 -19.30
N GLY A 336 2.40 -6.50 -19.58
CA GLY A 336 1.86 -6.42 -20.94
C GLY A 336 2.10 -5.06 -21.60
N LEU A 337 1.78 -3.97 -20.89
CA LEU A 337 2.05 -2.61 -21.35
C LEU A 337 3.55 -2.36 -21.54
N PHE A 338 4.40 -2.93 -20.68
CA PHE A 338 5.84 -2.77 -20.82
C PHE A 338 6.38 -3.50 -22.04
N THR A 339 5.93 -4.73 -22.25
CA THR A 339 6.30 -5.52 -23.44
C THR A 339 5.85 -4.81 -24.71
N LEU A 340 4.64 -4.26 -24.72
CA LEU A 340 4.12 -3.48 -25.86
C LEU A 340 4.94 -2.20 -26.05
N GLY A 341 5.26 -1.47 -24.98
CA GLY A 341 6.09 -0.28 -25.01
C GLY A 341 7.52 -0.55 -25.52
N MET A 342 8.10 -1.70 -25.15
CA MET A 342 9.40 -2.14 -25.67
C MET A 342 9.35 -2.48 -27.16
N ARG A 343 8.25 -3.09 -27.65
CA ARG A 343 8.07 -3.40 -29.08
C ARG A 343 7.90 -2.15 -29.94
N LEU A 344 7.17 -1.15 -29.44
CA LEU A 344 6.92 0.11 -30.15
C LEU A 344 8.13 1.05 -30.11
N GLY A 345 8.97 0.94 -29.08
CA GLY A 345 10.22 1.70 -28.95
C GLY A 345 10.03 3.21 -28.71
N GLY A 346 11.15 3.89 -28.46
CA GLY A 346 11.20 5.35 -28.29
C GLY A 346 10.31 5.87 -27.15
N GLY A 347 9.42 6.82 -27.49
CA GLY A 347 8.48 7.44 -26.56
C GLY A 347 7.56 6.45 -25.86
N TRP A 348 7.23 5.34 -26.52
CA TRP A 348 6.29 4.33 -26.06
C TRP A 348 6.82 3.41 -24.95
N ILE A 349 8.11 3.48 -24.61
CA ILE A 349 8.67 2.77 -23.45
C ILE A 349 7.95 3.18 -22.15
N GLY A 350 7.38 4.39 -22.10
CA GLY A 350 6.57 4.91 -20.98
C GLY A 350 5.13 4.40 -20.93
N LEU A 351 4.71 3.50 -21.82
CA LEU A 351 3.33 2.98 -21.89
C LEU A 351 2.76 2.46 -20.56
N PRO A 352 3.54 1.78 -19.69
CA PRO A 352 3.04 1.38 -18.37
C PRO A 352 2.59 2.56 -17.51
N TYR A 353 3.33 3.67 -17.52
CA TYR A 353 2.94 4.88 -16.81
C TYR A 353 1.73 5.57 -17.44
N TYR A 354 1.59 5.55 -18.77
CA TYR A 354 0.36 6.03 -19.42
C TYR A 354 -0.86 5.16 -19.07
N GLY A 355 -0.68 3.85 -18.92
CA GLY A 355 -1.71 2.95 -18.41
C GLY A 355 -2.14 3.28 -16.98
N LEU A 356 -1.18 3.56 -16.09
CA LEU A 356 -1.46 4.02 -14.72
C LEU A 356 -2.11 5.41 -14.70
N ALA A 357 -1.71 6.32 -15.59
CA ALA A 357 -2.37 7.62 -15.77
C ALA A 357 -3.84 7.43 -16.21
N GLY A 358 -4.10 6.52 -17.15
CA GLY A 358 -5.46 6.15 -17.57
C GLY A 358 -6.30 5.60 -16.41
N LEU A 359 -5.74 4.68 -15.63
CA LEU A 359 -6.38 4.14 -14.43
C LEU A 359 -6.68 5.24 -13.41
N CYS A 360 -5.75 6.18 -13.20
CA CYS A 360 -5.96 7.34 -12.35
C CYS A 360 -7.06 8.27 -12.90
N GLY A 361 -7.15 8.45 -14.22
CA GLY A 361 -8.23 9.19 -14.87
C GLY A 361 -9.61 8.57 -14.60
N VAL A 362 -9.70 7.23 -14.62
CA VAL A 362 -10.92 6.51 -14.23
C VAL A 362 -11.27 6.77 -12.76
N CYS A 363 -10.30 6.71 -11.85
CA CYS A 363 -10.51 7.05 -10.43
C CYS A 363 -11.00 8.49 -10.23
N ILE A 364 -10.45 9.46 -10.98
CA ILE A 364 -10.93 10.85 -10.96
C ILE A 364 -12.38 10.92 -11.42
N GLY A 365 -12.73 10.26 -12.52
CA GLY A 365 -14.10 10.18 -13.02
C GLY A 365 -15.06 9.62 -11.96
N ILE A 366 -14.67 8.53 -11.30
CA ILE A 366 -15.43 7.91 -10.19
C ILE A 366 -15.64 8.91 -9.03
N LEU A 367 -14.59 9.61 -8.61
CA LEU A 367 -14.64 10.59 -7.50
C LEU A 367 -15.51 11.81 -7.80
N TRP A 368 -15.75 12.13 -9.07
CA TRP A 368 -16.69 13.18 -9.45
C TRP A 368 -18.15 12.80 -9.18
N PHE A 369 -18.47 11.50 -9.20
CA PHE A 369 -19.81 10.99 -8.88
C PHE A 369 -20.03 10.75 -7.38
N VAL A 370 -18.98 10.80 -6.56
CA VAL A 370 -19.08 10.65 -5.10
C VAL A 370 -19.72 11.91 -4.50
N ARG A 371 -20.90 11.73 -3.89
CA ARG A 371 -21.58 12.74 -3.07
C ARG A 371 -21.42 12.41 -1.60
N LEU A 372 -21.05 13.41 -0.80
CA LEU A 372 -20.93 13.29 0.65
C LEU A 372 -22.31 13.11 1.28
N PRO A 373 -22.41 12.36 2.39
CA PRO A 373 -23.65 12.29 3.14
C PRO A 373 -23.92 13.68 3.74
N GLU A 374 -25.11 14.22 3.51
CA GLU A 374 -25.56 15.42 4.23
C GLU A 374 -25.80 14.99 5.68
N ARG A 375 -24.89 15.34 6.58
CA ARG A 375 -25.10 15.19 8.02
C ARG A 375 -26.22 16.16 8.38
N GLY A 376 -27.44 15.64 8.54
CA GLY A 376 -28.57 16.43 8.99
C GLY A 376 -28.25 17.07 10.34
N GLU A 377 -28.56 18.36 10.49
CA GLU A 377 -28.53 19.14 11.72
C GLU A 377 -29.59 18.64 12.74
N SER A 378 -29.70 17.34 12.97
CA SER A 378 -30.80 16.74 13.73
C SER A 378 -30.35 15.87 14.91
N GLU A 379 -29.21 16.20 15.53
CA GLU A 379 -28.80 15.61 16.82
C GLU A 379 -28.41 16.65 17.88
N GLU A 380 -28.60 17.96 17.63
CA GLU A 380 -28.41 19.01 18.66
C GLU A 380 -29.71 19.47 19.34
N GLU A 381 -30.86 18.90 18.96
CA GLU A 381 -32.12 19.05 19.70
C GLU A 381 -32.74 17.68 19.99
N ARG A 382 -32.23 16.97 21.02
CA ARG A 382 -33.06 16.08 21.83
C ARG A 382 -32.50 15.77 23.20
#